data_AF-A0A9X2E6J4-F1
#
_entry.id   AF-A0A9X2E6J4-F1
#
_cell.length_a   1.000
_cell.length_b   1.000
_cell.length_c   1.000
_cell.angle_alpha   90.00
_cell.angle_beta   90.00
_cell.angle_gamma   90.00
#
_symmetry.space_group_name_H-M   'P 1'
#
loop_
_entity.id
_entity.type
_entity.pdbx_description
1 polymer ?
#
loop_
_entity_poly.entity_id
_entity_poly.type
_entity_poly.pdbx_seq_one_letter_code
_entity_poly.pdbx_strand_id
1 'polypeptide(L)'
;MLTTIPSGWEGRTDLGPTLEVRADGRAVMRPDAASVERGVGVGARQVSGRVAPEVVAAAVGEAKALAAVDMGVPRDGDASSTLLDFLGATPDQDVHLVVYSPGASEGLSEEQKVNRQRFADLCKRLLDGFVADR
;
A
#
# COMPACT_ATOMS: atom_id res chain seq x y z
N MET A 1 6.65 -2.05 2.30
CA MET A 1 6.31 -0.68 1.86
C MET A 1 4.88 -0.64 1.36
N LEU A 2 4.24 0.52 1.40
CA LEU A 2 2.95 0.80 0.78
C LEU A 2 3.15 1.85 -0.32
N THR A 3 2.73 1.53 -1.53
CA THR A 3 2.86 2.41 -2.70
C THR A 3 1.50 2.52 -3.40
N THR A 4 1.09 3.73 -3.73
CA THR A 4 -0.05 3.96 -4.62
C THR A 4 0.43 4.67 -5.87
N ILE A 5 0.07 4.12 -7.02
CA ILE A 5 0.30 4.69 -8.35
C ILE A 5 -1.07 5.18 -8.85
N PRO A 6 -1.33 6.50 -8.86
CA PRO A 6 -2.53 7.06 -9.44
C PRO A 6 -2.66 6.79 -10.93
N SER A 7 -3.89 6.86 -11.45
CA SER A 7 -4.14 6.81 -12.89
C SER A 7 -3.37 7.90 -13.63
N GLY A 8 -2.77 7.56 -14.77
CA GLY A 8 -2.02 8.50 -15.61
C GLY A 8 -0.59 8.78 -15.15
N TRP A 9 -0.08 8.02 -14.17
CA TRP A 9 1.27 8.18 -13.62
C TRP A 9 2.28 7.13 -14.11
N GLU A 10 1.94 6.32 -15.11
CA GLU A 10 2.74 5.19 -15.61
C GLU A 10 4.13 5.60 -16.13
N GLY A 11 4.32 6.87 -16.49
CA GLY A 11 5.60 7.43 -16.96
C GLY A 11 6.41 8.21 -15.92
N ARG A 12 5.92 8.35 -14.68
CA ARG A 12 6.63 9.11 -13.64
C ARG A 12 7.82 8.32 -13.10
N THR A 13 8.99 8.95 -13.04
CA THR A 13 10.22 8.38 -12.46
C THR A 13 10.45 8.80 -11.02
N ASP A 14 9.63 9.72 -10.53
CA ASP A 14 9.69 10.30 -9.18
C ASP A 14 8.62 9.70 -8.25
N LEU A 15 8.18 8.48 -8.56
CA LEU A 15 7.30 7.70 -7.71
C LEU A 15 8.08 7.13 -6.53
N GLY A 16 7.41 7.01 -5.40
CA GLY A 16 7.96 6.39 -4.21
C GLY A 16 6.85 5.93 -3.28
N PRO A 17 7.19 5.09 -2.30
CA PRO A 17 6.21 4.58 -1.35
C PRO A 17 5.68 5.69 -0.44
N THR A 18 4.36 5.67 -0.24
CA THR A 18 3.65 6.51 0.74
C THR A 18 4.07 6.17 2.16
N LEU A 19 4.40 4.90 2.44
CA LEU A 19 4.91 4.46 3.72
C LEU A 19 5.96 3.36 3.55
N GLU A 20 7.12 3.54 4.17
CA GLU A 20 8.11 2.49 4.36
C GLU A 20 8.28 2.23 5.84
N VAL A 21 8.21 0.97 6.25
CA VAL A 21 8.45 0.53 7.62
C VAL A 21 9.58 -0.48 7.59
N ARG A 22 10.60 -0.26 8.42
CA ARG A 22 11.72 -1.17 8.62
C ARG A 22 11.36 -2.22 9.67
N ALA A 23 12.13 -3.32 9.70
CA ALA A 23 11.92 -4.41 10.66
C ALA A 23 11.98 -3.97 12.14
N ASP A 24 12.70 -2.88 12.45
CA ASP A 24 12.80 -2.29 13.79
C ASP A 24 11.67 -1.30 14.13
N GLY A 25 10.64 -1.21 13.27
CA GLY A 25 9.50 -0.31 13.42
C GLY A 25 9.79 1.14 13.04
N ARG A 26 11.02 1.51 12.66
CA ARG A 26 11.30 2.84 12.10
C ARG A 26 10.60 2.98 10.76
N ALA A 27 9.99 4.13 10.53
CA ALA A 27 9.20 4.38 9.35
C ALA A 27 9.52 5.72 8.70
N VAL A 28 9.30 5.80 7.39
CA VAL A 28 9.30 7.04 6.62
C VAL A 28 7.95 7.12 5.92
N MET A 29 7.19 8.17 6.24
CA MET A 29 5.95 8.51 5.55
C MET A 29 6.21 9.58 4.50
N ARG A 30 5.57 9.42 3.34
CA ARG A 30 5.54 10.39 2.24
C ARG A 30 4.09 10.75 1.90
N PRO A 31 3.50 11.72 2.63
CA PRO A 31 2.06 11.96 2.57
C PRO A 31 1.57 12.50 1.22
N ASP A 32 2.46 13.09 0.43
CA ASP A 32 2.22 13.61 -0.91
C ASP A 32 2.71 12.67 -2.03
N ALA A 33 3.17 11.45 -1.69
CA ALA A 33 3.72 10.51 -2.67
C ALA A 33 2.76 10.21 -3.82
N ALA A 34 1.47 10.09 -3.53
CA ALA A 34 0.39 9.83 -4.49
C ALA A 34 -0.53 11.05 -4.72
N SER A 35 -0.13 12.25 -4.29
CA SER A 35 -0.94 13.46 -4.48
C SER A 35 -0.87 13.94 -5.92
N VAL A 36 -2.03 14.09 -6.58
CA VAL A 36 -2.14 14.68 -7.93
C VAL A 36 -1.66 16.13 -7.99
N GLU A 37 -1.57 16.81 -6.84
CA GLU A 37 -1.08 18.19 -6.72
C GLU A 37 0.46 18.25 -6.70
N ARG A 38 1.15 17.11 -6.50
CA ARG A 38 2.62 17.05 -6.50
C ARG A 38 3.14 17.14 -7.94
N GLY A 39 3.82 18.25 -8.23
CA GLY A 39 4.46 18.51 -9.53
C GLY A 39 5.36 17.36 -9.99
N VAL A 40 5.41 17.14 -11.31
CA VAL A 40 6.23 16.09 -11.93
C VAL A 40 7.72 16.36 -11.68
N GLY A 41 8.47 15.33 -11.28
CA GLY A 41 9.89 15.43 -10.98
C GLY A 41 10.23 16.01 -9.59
N VAL A 42 9.22 16.42 -8.82
CA VAL A 42 9.40 16.91 -7.45
C VAL A 42 9.31 15.75 -6.48
N GLY A 43 10.42 15.42 -5.80
CA GLY A 43 10.42 14.36 -4.78
C GLY A 43 9.38 14.60 -3.69
N ALA A 44 8.71 13.54 -3.24
CA ALA A 44 7.72 13.61 -2.17
C ALA A 44 8.37 14.01 -0.83
N ARG A 45 7.62 14.79 -0.03
CA ARG A 45 8.04 15.17 1.33
C ARG A 45 8.20 13.93 2.19
N GLN A 46 9.28 13.88 2.96
CA GLN A 46 9.55 12.78 3.89
C GLN A 46 9.29 13.20 5.33
N VAL A 47 8.65 12.32 6.09
CA VAL A 47 8.43 12.46 7.53
C VAL A 47 8.93 11.19 8.19
N SER A 48 9.96 11.31 9.03
CA SER A 48 10.45 10.20 9.85
C SER A 48 9.50 9.93 11.00
N GLY A 49 9.39 8.67 11.39
CA GLY A 49 8.55 8.26 12.50
C GLY A 49 8.66 6.77 12.76
N ARG A 50 7.61 6.21 13.34
CA ARG A 50 7.53 4.80 13.70
C ARG A 50 6.15 4.25 13.49
N VAL A 51 6.09 2.94 13.25
CA VAL A 51 4.87 2.15 13.37
C VAL A 51 5.11 1.14 14.49
N ALA A 52 4.13 1.00 15.39
CA ALA A 52 4.30 0.11 16.53
C ALA A 52 4.47 -1.36 16.07
N PRO A 53 5.38 -2.15 16.68
CA PRO A 53 5.66 -3.52 16.24
C PRO A 53 4.41 -4.42 16.16
N GLU A 54 3.46 -4.24 17.08
CA GLU A 54 2.20 -4.97 17.11
C GLU A 54 1.30 -4.64 15.91
N VAL A 55 1.34 -3.41 15.40
CA VAL A 55 0.62 -3.01 14.18
C VAL A 55 1.26 -3.67 12.96
N VAL A 56 2.60 -3.70 12.89
CA VAL A 56 3.33 -4.38 11.81
C VAL A 56 3.05 -5.89 11.82
N ALA A 57 3.12 -6.53 12.99
CA ALA A 57 2.86 -7.97 13.12
C ALA A 57 1.42 -8.33 12.71
N ALA A 58 0.42 -7.55 13.15
CA ALA A 58 -0.95 -7.74 12.74
C ALA A 58 -1.14 -7.54 11.23
N ALA A 59 -0.46 -6.54 10.66
CA ALA A 59 -0.51 -6.26 9.23
C ALA A 59 0.10 -7.38 8.38
N VAL A 60 1.22 -7.97 8.81
CA VAL A 60 1.84 -9.13 8.15
C VAL A 60 0.89 -10.34 8.20
N GLY A 61 0.22 -10.57 9.32
CA GLY A 61 -0.77 -11.65 9.45
C GLY A 61 -1.92 -11.50 8.45
N GLU A 62 -2.51 -10.31 8.36
CA GLU A 62 -3.58 -10.02 7.41
C GLU A 62 -3.10 -10.08 5.96
N ALA A 63 -1.90 -9.60 5.67
CA ALA A 63 -1.33 -9.65 4.33
C ALA A 63 -1.13 -11.09 3.83
N LYS A 64 -0.64 -11.98 4.70
CA LYS A 64 -0.54 -13.42 4.38
C LYS A 64 -1.90 -14.05 4.10
N ALA A 65 -2.93 -13.66 4.85
CA ALA A 65 -4.29 -14.13 4.61
C ALA A 65 -4.83 -13.61 3.27
N LEU A 66 -4.56 -12.34 2.94
CA LEU A 66 -4.96 -11.72 1.67
C LEU A 66 -4.21 -12.29 0.46
N ALA A 67 -2.97 -12.75 0.64
CA ALA A 67 -2.20 -13.41 -0.42
C ALA A 67 -2.80 -14.75 -0.87
N ALA A 68 -3.67 -15.35 -0.05
CA ALA A 68 -4.31 -16.63 -0.32
C ALA A 68 -5.73 -16.51 -0.93
N VAL A 69 -6.24 -15.30 -1.13
CA VAL A 69 -7.60 -15.07 -1.64
C VAL A 69 -7.59 -14.29 -2.95
N ASP A 70 -8.64 -14.46 -3.75
CA ASP A 70 -8.82 -13.71 -4.98
C ASP A 70 -9.40 -12.30 -4.67
N MET A 71 -8.71 -11.27 -5.17
CA MET A 71 -9.14 -9.87 -5.11
C MET A 71 -9.69 -9.36 -6.45
N GLY A 72 -9.66 -10.19 -7.50
CA GLY A 72 -10.20 -9.91 -8.82
C GLY A 72 -9.53 -8.75 -9.57
N VAL A 73 -9.91 -8.60 -10.82
CA VAL A 73 -9.56 -7.45 -11.67
C VAL A 73 -10.87 -6.83 -12.15
N PRO A 74 -11.14 -5.54 -11.85
CA PRO A 74 -12.36 -4.88 -12.26
C PRO A 74 -12.40 -4.67 -13.77
N ARG A 75 -13.61 -4.60 -14.35
CA ARG A 75 -13.79 -4.34 -15.79
C ARG A 75 -13.53 -2.89 -16.17
N ASP A 76 -13.81 -1.98 -15.26
CA ASP A 76 -13.71 -0.53 -15.37
C ASP A 76 -12.37 0.00 -14.85
N GLY A 77 -11.28 -0.74 -15.09
CA GLY A 77 -9.94 -0.37 -14.63
C GLY A 77 -9.43 0.95 -15.22
N ASP A 78 -8.84 1.78 -14.36
CA ASP A 78 -8.28 3.11 -14.65
C ASP A 78 -6.73 3.12 -14.69
N ALA A 79 -6.09 1.95 -14.72
CA ALA A 79 -4.63 1.74 -14.64
C ALA A 79 -3.94 2.21 -13.35
N SER A 80 -4.69 2.71 -12.35
CA SER A 80 -4.14 2.94 -11.02
C SER A 80 -3.84 1.62 -10.31
N SER A 81 -2.95 1.65 -9.32
CA SER A 81 -2.67 0.49 -8.48
C SER A 81 -2.25 0.87 -7.07
N THR A 82 -2.53 -0.01 -6.11
CA THR A 82 -1.94 0.05 -4.77
C THR A 82 -1.20 -1.26 -4.52
N LEU A 83 0.04 -1.12 -4.07
CA LEU A 83 0.97 -2.20 -3.79
C LEU A 83 1.33 -2.19 -2.30
N LEU A 84 1.32 -3.37 -1.70
CA LEU A 84 1.79 -3.60 -0.35
C LEU A 84 2.78 -4.75 -0.34
N ASP A 85 4.04 -4.42 -0.02
CA ASP A 85 5.13 -5.37 0.04
C ASP A 85 5.59 -5.53 1.49
N PHE A 86 5.57 -6.75 2.00
CA PHE A 86 6.27 -7.13 3.21
C PHE A 86 7.47 -7.96 2.84
N LEU A 87 8.65 -7.49 3.19
CA LEU A 87 9.88 -8.25 3.01
C LEU A 87 10.22 -8.93 4.33
N GLY A 88 10.28 -10.26 4.32
CA GLY A 88 10.66 -11.06 5.47
C GLY A 88 12.17 -11.09 5.67
N ALA A 89 12.62 -11.94 6.60
CA ALA A 89 14.06 -12.17 6.77
C ALA A 89 14.64 -13.01 5.61
N THR A 90 13.78 -13.78 4.93
CA THR A 90 14.12 -14.63 3.79
C THR A 90 13.05 -14.47 2.69
N PRO A 91 13.38 -14.68 1.41
CA PRO A 91 12.44 -14.43 0.30
C PRO A 91 11.14 -15.26 0.35
N ASP A 92 11.17 -16.45 0.93
CA ASP A 92 9.98 -17.30 1.12
C ASP A 92 8.98 -16.74 2.16
N GLN A 93 9.38 -15.70 2.90
CA GLN A 93 8.54 -14.98 3.84
C GLN A 93 7.95 -13.69 3.25
N ASP A 94 8.36 -13.32 2.03
CA ASP A 94 7.91 -12.11 1.37
C ASP A 94 6.43 -12.23 0.99
N VAL A 95 5.69 -11.13 1.15
CA VAL A 95 4.29 -11.03 0.73
C VAL A 95 4.16 -9.81 -0.16
N HIS A 96 3.74 -10.05 -1.39
CA HIS A 96 3.50 -9.02 -2.40
C HIS A 96 2.03 -9.01 -2.75
N LEU A 97 1.35 -7.91 -2.42
CA LEU A 97 -0.05 -7.70 -2.76
C LEU A 97 -0.16 -6.53 -3.73
N VAL A 98 -0.90 -6.73 -4.81
CA VAL A 98 -1.20 -5.70 -5.80
C VAL A 98 -2.69 -5.68 -6.04
N VAL A 99 -3.32 -4.52 -5.86
CA VAL A 99 -4.70 -4.27 -6.25
C VAL A 99 -4.72 -3.26 -7.38
N TYR A 100 -5.15 -3.71 -8.56
CA TYR A 100 -5.37 -2.86 -9.73
C TYR A 100 -6.70 -2.14 -9.61
N SER A 101 -6.69 -0.84 -9.90
CA SER A 101 -7.83 0.07 -9.83
C SER A 101 -8.59 -0.06 -8.52
N PRO A 102 -7.96 0.24 -7.37
CA PRO A 102 -8.52 -0.01 -6.04
C PRO A 102 -9.88 0.66 -5.79
N GLY A 103 -10.22 1.75 -6.51
CA GLY A 103 -11.53 2.40 -6.44
C GLY A 103 -12.62 1.80 -7.35
N ALA A 104 -12.25 0.91 -8.28
CA ALA A 104 -13.16 0.29 -9.24
C ALA A 104 -13.71 -1.04 -8.70
N SER A 105 -14.96 -1.35 -9.06
CA SER A 105 -15.65 -2.54 -8.56
C SER A 105 -16.57 -3.22 -9.57
N GLU A 106 -16.68 -2.69 -10.79
CA GLU A 106 -17.55 -3.28 -11.80
C GLU A 106 -17.02 -4.65 -12.22
N GLY A 107 -17.92 -5.63 -12.29
CA GLY A 107 -17.58 -7.00 -12.69
C GLY A 107 -16.93 -7.86 -11.59
N LEU A 108 -16.72 -7.32 -10.39
CA LEU A 108 -16.25 -8.10 -9.24
C LEU A 108 -17.38 -8.86 -8.55
N SER A 109 -17.07 -10.04 -8.02
CA SER A 109 -17.95 -10.75 -7.09
C SER A 109 -18.02 -10.05 -5.73
N GLU A 110 -19.05 -10.34 -4.93
CA GLU A 110 -19.15 -9.79 -3.57
C GLU A 110 -17.97 -10.22 -2.68
N GLU A 111 -17.48 -11.45 -2.86
CA GLU A 111 -16.30 -11.94 -2.13
C GLU A 111 -15.03 -11.14 -2.49
N GLN A 112 -14.81 -10.87 -3.79
CA GLN A 112 -13.68 -10.04 -4.24
C GLN A 112 -13.77 -8.62 -3.69
N LYS A 113 -14.97 -8.02 -3.66
CA LYS A 113 -15.18 -6.69 -3.05
C LYS A 113 -14.84 -6.69 -1.56
N VAL A 114 -15.24 -7.72 -0.82
CA VAL A 114 -14.88 -7.88 0.60
C VAL A 114 -13.37 -8.02 0.79
N ASN A 115 -12.69 -8.83 -0.03
CA ASN A 115 -11.24 -8.99 0.05
C ASN A 115 -10.48 -7.69 -0.28
N ARG A 116 -10.96 -6.92 -1.27
CA ARG A 116 -10.41 -5.58 -1.59
C ARG A 116 -10.64 -4.58 -0.46
N GLN A 117 -11.80 -4.63 0.20
CA GLN A 117 -12.06 -3.79 1.37
C GLN A 117 -11.09 -4.12 2.50
N ARG A 118 -10.86 -5.41 2.79
CA ARG A 118 -9.86 -5.86 3.76
C ARG A 118 -8.45 -5.35 3.43
N PHE A 119 -8.07 -5.38 2.15
CA PHE A 119 -6.81 -4.80 1.69
C PHE A 119 -6.73 -3.29 1.91
N ALA A 120 -7.79 -2.54 1.58
CA ALA A 120 -7.85 -1.11 1.81
C ALA A 120 -7.77 -0.76 3.31
N ASP A 121 -8.47 -1.52 4.15
CA ASP A 121 -8.45 -1.37 5.61
C ASP A 121 -7.07 -1.68 6.20
N LEU A 122 -6.39 -2.70 5.68
CA LEU A 122 -5.00 -3.02 6.03
C LEU A 122 -4.05 -1.85 5.71
N CYS A 123 -4.14 -1.30 4.49
CA CYS A 123 -3.33 -0.16 4.08
C CYS A 123 -3.59 1.07 4.96
N LYS A 124 -4.88 1.35 5.24
CA LYS A 124 -5.29 2.44 6.13
C LYS A 124 -4.73 2.25 7.54
N ARG A 125 -4.83 1.05 8.10
CA ARG A 125 -4.32 0.75 9.44
C ARG A 125 -2.82 1.01 9.58
N LEU A 126 -2.03 0.69 8.55
CA LEU A 126 -0.60 0.98 8.53
C LEU A 126 -0.31 2.48 8.51
N LEU A 127 -1.06 3.24 7.69
CA LEU A 127 -0.94 4.70 7.62
C LEU A 127 -1.38 5.37 8.93
N ASP A 128 -2.51 4.96 9.49
CA ASP A 128 -3.05 5.47 10.76
C ASP A 128 -2.17 5.09 11.96
N GLY A 129 -1.45 3.96 11.87
CA GLY A 129 -0.50 3.50 12.89
C GLY A 129 0.85 4.22 12.87
N PHE A 130 1.12 5.08 11.87
CA PHE A 130 2.33 5.87 11.82
C PHE A 130 2.29 7.02 12.84
N VAL A 131 3.37 7.15 13.60
CA VAL A 131 3.59 8.24 14.55
C VAL A 131 4.87 8.96 14.16
N ALA A 132 4.76 10.25 13.83
CA ALA A 132 5.92 11.07 13.48
C ALA A 132 6.88 11.20 14.68
N ASP A 133 8.18 11.20 14.39
CA ASP A 133 9.19 11.55 15.38
C ASP A 133 9.00 13.03 15.79
N ARG A 134 9.16 13.32 17.09
CA ARG A 134 9.09 14.68 17.64
C ARG A 134 10.40 15.44 17.48
#